data_AF-A0A0A6UNF5-F1
#
_entry.id   AF-A0A0A6UNF5-F1
#
_cell.length_a   1.000
_cell.length_b   1.000
_cell.length_c   1.000
_cell.angle_alpha   90.00
_cell.angle_beta   90.00
_cell.angle_gamma   90.00
#
_symmetry.space_group_name_H-M   'P 1'
#
loop_
_entity.id
_entity.type
_entity.pdbx_description
1 polymer ?
#
loop_
_entity_poly.entity_id
_entity_poly.type
_entity_poly.pdbx_seq_one_letter_code
_entity_poly.pdbx_strand_id
1 'polypeptide(L)'
;MSTRSPARRMLALCLLVILASQAADIAAPLLVLLWDEFVPPICGVPSETSPYVCDMVFRHPSIIDAGTLLLVLAVILAACFPAVRWCLRPLRDLVAVIADVGPQNLGHRLRPGPGTDELAVLGRTVDEMMDRIAVGYEAQRRFAADASHELRTPLAVQRTLIEVSMSDDLTADQLDLLTAQLLATNERNERLIEGLLVLSESDRGLMTRAPLRLDEITADVLAAHRSRAADADVKITSSLQPRVVLGEKVLLDRLITNLVQNAIKYNRPGGTVDVRVGDDPALVVVNTGEDVPPEEVTALFEPFRRRAATRIDHSGGAGLGLSIARSITQAHDGLITASSTGHDGLTVEVSLPAAAQGLG
;
A
#
# COMPACT_ATOMS: atom_id res chain seq x y z
N MET A 1 7.87 -5.86 -29.35
CA MET A 1 8.76 -4.74 -29.72
C MET A 1 10.12 -4.95 -29.07
N SER A 2 11.14 -5.24 -29.87
CA SER A 2 12.53 -5.45 -29.41
C SER A 2 13.14 -4.10 -29.00
N THR A 3 12.96 -3.72 -27.74
CA THR A 3 13.57 -2.51 -27.18
C THR A 3 15.02 -2.81 -26.84
N ARG A 4 15.94 -2.45 -27.75
CA ARG A 4 17.34 -2.28 -27.39
C ARG A 4 17.42 -1.31 -26.22
N SER A 5 18.09 -1.73 -25.14
CA SER A 5 18.18 -0.97 -23.89
C SER A 5 18.61 0.48 -24.13
N PRO A 6 18.13 1.43 -23.32
CA PRO A 6 18.55 2.83 -23.41
C PRO A 6 20.08 2.96 -23.36
N ALA A 7 20.75 2.12 -22.57
CA ALA A 7 22.22 2.02 -22.54
C ALA A 7 22.82 1.67 -23.92
N ARG A 8 22.24 0.74 -24.68
CA ARG A 8 22.70 0.40 -26.04
C ARG A 8 22.42 1.54 -27.04
N ARG A 9 21.33 2.29 -26.87
CA ARG A 9 21.05 3.47 -27.70
C ARG A 9 22.06 4.59 -27.41
N MET A 10 22.39 4.80 -26.14
CA MET A 10 23.38 5.79 -25.70
C MET A 10 24.79 5.40 -26.15
N LEU A 11 25.17 4.13 -26.02
CA LEU A 11 26.43 3.59 -26.56
C LEU A 11 26.52 3.76 -28.08
N ALA A 12 25.45 3.43 -28.81
CA ALA A 12 25.41 3.63 -30.26
C ALA A 12 25.54 5.12 -30.62
N LEU A 13 24.96 6.01 -29.82
CA LEU A 13 25.10 7.45 -30.01
C LEU A 13 26.53 7.93 -29.79
N CYS A 14 27.13 7.53 -28.66
CA CYS A 14 28.53 7.87 -28.35
C CYS A 14 29.46 7.36 -29.45
N LEU A 15 29.24 6.13 -29.95
CA LEU A 15 30.04 5.56 -31.02
C LEU A 15 29.88 6.34 -32.34
N LEU A 16 28.67 6.80 -32.67
CA LEU A 16 28.39 7.60 -33.86
C LEU A 16 29.04 8.99 -33.76
N VAL A 17 29.00 9.62 -32.58
CA VAL A 17 29.69 10.90 -32.33
C VAL A 17 31.21 10.73 -32.43
N ILE A 18 31.78 9.65 -31.89
CA ILE A 18 33.21 9.36 -31.99
C ILE A 18 33.61 9.14 -33.46
N LEU A 19 32.84 8.34 -34.21
CA LEU A 19 33.10 8.10 -35.63
C LEU A 19 32.99 9.40 -36.45
N ALA A 20 32.03 10.26 -36.16
CA ALA A 20 31.88 11.56 -36.81
C ALA A 20 33.07 12.50 -36.51
N SER A 21 33.57 12.50 -35.27
CA SER A 21 34.77 13.26 -34.89
C SER A 21 36.01 12.77 -35.65
N GLN A 22 36.24 11.46 -35.69
CA GLN A 22 37.38 10.86 -36.39
C GLN A 22 37.30 11.11 -37.91
N ALA A 23 36.10 11.06 -38.49
CA ALA A 23 35.89 11.38 -39.90
C ALA A 23 36.24 12.85 -40.21
N ALA A 24 35.94 13.78 -39.29
CA ALA A 24 36.32 15.19 -39.43
C ALA A 24 37.84 15.39 -39.40
N ASP A 25 38.53 14.72 -38.46
CA ASP A 25 40.00 14.78 -38.34
C ASP A 25 40.71 14.22 -39.59
N ILE A 26 40.10 13.27 -40.29
CA ILE A 26 40.63 12.70 -41.55
C ILE A 26 40.25 13.57 -42.76
N ALA A 27 39.02 14.08 -42.82
CA ALA A 27 38.51 14.81 -43.98
C ALA A 27 39.14 16.21 -44.12
N ALA A 28 39.41 16.90 -43.01
CA ALA A 28 40.02 18.23 -43.04
C ALA A 28 41.39 18.26 -43.77
N PRO A 29 42.40 17.43 -43.40
CA PRO A 29 43.68 17.44 -44.10
C PRO A 29 43.58 16.93 -45.54
N LEU A 30 42.66 15.98 -45.82
CA LEU A 30 42.43 15.50 -47.19
C LEU A 30 41.85 16.61 -48.08
N LEU A 31 40.93 17.42 -47.55
CA LEU A 31 40.38 18.57 -48.25
C LEU A 31 41.44 19.64 -48.52
N VAL A 32 42.35 19.87 -47.58
CA VAL A 32 43.49 20.78 -47.78
C VAL A 32 44.43 20.25 -48.87
N LEU A 33 44.74 18.96 -48.88
CA LEU A 33 45.58 18.34 -49.92
C LEU A 33 44.91 18.42 -51.31
N LEU A 34 43.62 18.11 -51.40
CA LEU A 34 42.86 18.24 -52.64
C LEU A 34 42.76 19.70 -53.11
N TRP A 35 42.66 20.63 -52.16
CA TRP A 35 42.66 22.06 -52.45
C TRP A 35 43.99 22.51 -53.06
N ASP A 36 45.11 22.16 -52.43
CA ASP A 36 46.46 22.48 -52.91
C ASP A 36 46.77 21.86 -54.27
N GLU A 37 46.20 20.70 -54.60
CA GLU A 37 46.42 20.02 -55.88
C GLU A 37 45.54 20.58 -57.02
N PHE A 38 44.26 20.87 -56.76
CA PHE A 38 43.29 21.22 -57.81
C PHE A 38 43.00 22.72 -57.97
N VAL A 39 43.17 23.54 -56.93
CA VAL A 39 42.81 24.96 -56.97
C VAL A 39 43.86 25.87 -57.63
N PRO A 40 45.20 25.70 -57.45
CA PRO A 40 46.19 26.53 -58.12
C PRO A 40 46.04 26.62 -59.66
N PRO A 41 45.75 25.53 -60.41
CA PRO A 41 45.56 25.62 -61.85
C PRO A 41 44.27 26.34 -62.26
N ILE A 42 43.29 26.49 -61.36
CA ILE A 42 42.00 27.18 -61.63
C ILE A 42 42.09 28.68 -61.31
N CYS A 43 42.72 29.06 -60.19
CA CYS A 43 42.91 30.48 -59.83
C CYS A 43 44.06 31.16 -60.61
N GLY A 44 44.95 30.38 -61.24
CA GLY A 44 46.14 30.90 -61.95
C GLY A 44 47.23 31.40 -60.99
N VAL A 45 48.49 31.32 -61.41
CA VAL A 45 49.65 31.85 -60.68
C VAL A 45 49.39 33.31 -60.26
N PRO A 46 49.67 33.70 -58.99
CA PRO A 46 49.30 35.01 -58.48
C PRO A 46 49.97 36.10 -59.33
N SER A 47 49.15 36.88 -60.04
CA SER A 47 49.54 38.08 -60.79
C SER A 47 48.77 39.28 -60.22
N GLU A 48 49.25 40.50 -60.46
CA GLU A 48 48.72 41.75 -59.89
C GLU A 48 47.23 42.02 -60.17
N THR A 49 46.58 41.23 -61.03
CA THR A 49 45.15 41.34 -61.38
C THR A 49 44.28 40.18 -60.87
N SER A 50 44.84 39.25 -60.08
CA SER A 50 44.06 38.14 -59.52
C SER A 50 42.97 38.66 -58.57
N PRO A 51 41.71 38.19 -58.67
CA PRO A 51 40.64 38.66 -57.81
C PRO A 51 41.02 38.45 -56.34
N TYR A 52 40.92 39.51 -55.52
CA TYR A 52 41.25 39.58 -54.08
C TYR A 52 40.82 38.36 -53.24
N VAL A 53 39.80 37.63 -53.70
CA VAL A 53 39.25 36.42 -53.09
C VAL A 53 40.20 35.22 -53.21
N CYS A 54 40.90 35.00 -54.33
CA CYS A 54 41.85 33.89 -54.46
C CYS A 54 43.09 34.11 -53.57
N ASP A 55 43.62 35.34 -53.48
CA ASP A 55 44.82 35.65 -52.67
C ASP A 55 44.56 35.54 -51.15
N MET A 56 43.38 35.95 -50.68
CA MET A 56 43.01 35.86 -49.26
C MET A 56 42.80 34.41 -48.79
N VAL A 57 42.22 33.55 -49.65
CA VAL A 57 41.98 32.13 -49.33
C VAL A 57 43.26 31.30 -49.45
N PHE A 58 44.15 31.62 -50.40
CA PHE A 58 45.46 30.96 -50.53
C PHE A 58 46.42 31.24 -49.36
N ARG A 59 46.38 32.47 -48.81
CA ARG A 59 47.34 32.90 -47.79
C ARG A 59 46.98 32.42 -46.37
N HIS A 60 45.74 32.00 -46.14
CA HIS A 60 45.24 31.58 -44.84
C HIS A 60 44.41 30.28 -44.92
N PRO A 61 45.05 29.11 -45.12
CA PRO A 61 44.37 27.80 -45.12
C PRO A 61 43.59 27.51 -43.83
N SER A 62 43.95 28.18 -42.72
CA SER A 62 43.23 28.14 -41.44
C SER A 62 41.75 28.54 -41.51
N ILE A 63 41.33 29.27 -42.55
CA ILE A 63 39.91 29.63 -42.75
C ILE A 63 39.10 28.40 -43.18
N ILE A 64 39.67 27.51 -43.99
CA ILE A 64 39.04 26.26 -44.43
C ILE A 64 38.94 25.30 -43.25
N ASP A 65 39.99 25.20 -42.43
CA ASP A 65 39.99 24.41 -41.19
C ASP A 65 38.93 24.91 -40.20
N ALA A 66 38.85 26.23 -39.98
CA ALA A 66 37.84 26.82 -39.10
C ALA A 66 36.42 26.61 -39.62
N GLY A 67 36.21 26.72 -40.94
CA GLY A 67 34.91 26.50 -41.58
C GLY A 67 34.45 25.04 -41.51
N THR A 68 35.35 24.09 -41.75
CA THR A 68 35.06 22.65 -41.65
C THR A 68 34.78 22.25 -40.20
N LEU A 69 35.56 22.74 -39.23
CA LEU A 69 35.32 22.50 -37.81
C LEU A 69 33.96 23.06 -37.36
N LEU A 70 33.61 24.28 -37.78
CA LEU A 70 32.32 24.90 -37.47
C LEU A 70 31.14 24.11 -38.09
N LEU A 71 31.29 23.64 -39.34
CA LEU A 71 30.29 22.81 -40.02
C LEU A 71 30.08 21.49 -39.28
N VAL A 72 31.15 20.80 -38.91
CA VAL A 72 31.09 19.53 -38.17
C VAL A 72 30.42 19.73 -36.80
N LEU A 73 30.81 20.78 -36.07
CA LEU A 73 30.19 21.13 -34.79
C LEU A 73 28.69 21.39 -34.93
N ALA A 74 28.28 22.15 -35.96
CA ALA A 74 26.88 22.43 -36.23
C ALA A 74 26.08 21.16 -36.53
N VAL A 75 26.64 20.23 -37.32
CA VAL A 75 26.02 18.93 -37.63
C VAL A 75 25.89 18.07 -36.38
N ILE A 76 26.91 18.00 -35.52
CA ILE A 76 26.87 17.25 -34.26
C ILE A 76 25.77 17.80 -33.33
N LEU A 77 25.70 19.12 -33.16
CA LEU A 77 24.67 19.76 -32.34
C LEU A 77 23.27 19.51 -32.89
N ALA A 78 23.08 19.63 -34.21
CA ALA A 78 21.81 19.36 -34.87
C ALA A 78 21.38 17.90 -34.74
N ALA A 79 22.32 16.95 -34.77
CA ALA A 79 22.06 15.52 -34.61
C ALA A 79 21.83 15.10 -33.14
N CYS A 80 22.43 15.80 -32.18
CA CYS A 80 22.34 15.49 -30.75
C CYS A 80 20.90 15.64 -30.22
N PHE A 81 20.17 16.67 -30.66
CA PHE A 81 18.81 16.92 -30.20
C PHE A 81 17.79 15.81 -30.54
N PRO A 82 17.64 15.35 -31.82
CA PRO A 82 16.76 14.23 -32.15
C PRO A 82 17.24 12.91 -31.54
N ALA A 83 18.56 12.73 -31.40
CA ALA A 83 19.17 11.58 -30.74
C ALA A 83 18.76 11.43 -29.27
N VAL A 84 18.88 12.52 -28.48
CA VAL A 84 18.45 12.53 -27.08
C VAL A 84 16.95 12.26 -26.98
N ARG A 85 16.14 12.86 -27.85
CA ARG A 85 14.69 12.59 -27.90
C ARG A 85 14.37 11.13 -28.22
N TRP A 86 15.11 10.51 -29.12
CA TRP A 86 14.94 9.08 -29.44
C TRP A 86 15.37 8.16 -28.29
N CYS A 87 16.40 8.55 -27.54
CA CYS A 87 16.85 7.81 -26.36
C CYS A 87 15.85 7.91 -25.19
N LEU A 88 15.23 9.08 -24.99
CA LEU A 88 14.26 9.33 -23.92
C LEU A 88 12.80 8.96 -24.26
N ARG A 89 12.49 8.63 -25.51
CA ARG A 89 11.14 8.25 -25.95
C ARG A 89 10.49 7.15 -25.08
N PRO A 90 11.19 6.04 -24.75
CA PRO A 90 10.61 4.98 -23.91
C PRO A 90 10.20 5.45 -22.51
N LEU A 91 10.90 6.45 -21.96
CA LEU A 91 10.57 7.03 -20.67
C LEU A 91 9.27 7.85 -20.74
N ARG A 92 9.07 8.59 -21.84
CA ARG A 92 7.82 9.36 -22.05
C ARG A 92 6.61 8.45 -22.21
N ASP A 93 6.77 7.33 -22.90
CA ASP A 93 5.70 6.35 -23.08
C ASP A 93 5.28 5.77 -21.71
N LEU A 94 6.24 5.50 -20.82
CA LEU A 94 5.99 5.10 -19.42
C LEU A 94 5.26 6.19 -18.61
N VAL A 95 5.71 7.44 -18.70
CA VAL A 95 5.07 8.56 -17.97
C VAL A 95 3.64 8.78 -18.42
N ALA A 96 3.34 8.65 -19.71
CA ALA A 96 1.99 8.81 -20.23
C ALA A 96 1.02 7.75 -19.68
N VAL A 97 1.49 6.50 -19.56
CA VAL A 97 0.69 5.41 -18.98
C VAL A 97 0.46 5.63 -17.49
N ILE A 98 1.50 6.02 -16.74
CA ILE A 98 1.41 6.29 -15.30
C ILE A 98 0.47 7.48 -15.02
N ALA A 99 0.49 8.51 -15.86
CA ALA A 99 -0.38 9.68 -15.72
C ALA A 99 -1.87 9.35 -15.89
N ASP A 100 -2.21 8.25 -16.55
CA ASP A 100 -3.59 7.79 -16.77
C ASP A 100 -4.06 6.74 -15.74
N VAL A 101 -3.19 6.40 -14.78
CA VAL A 101 -3.54 5.49 -13.67
C VAL A 101 -4.39 6.26 -12.66
N GLY A 102 -5.66 5.89 -12.59
CA GLY A 102 -6.59 6.36 -11.57
C GLY A 102 -7.38 5.22 -10.92
N PRO A 103 -8.26 5.52 -9.95
CA PRO A 103 -9.05 4.53 -9.23
C PRO A 103 -9.89 3.60 -10.12
N GLN A 104 -10.21 4.05 -11.34
CA GLN A 104 -11.02 3.29 -12.30
C GLN A 104 -10.18 2.40 -13.23
N ASN A 105 -8.87 2.65 -13.33
CA ASN A 105 -7.96 2.00 -14.28
C ASN A 105 -6.76 1.31 -13.58
N LEU A 106 -6.89 0.99 -12.30
CA LEU A 106 -5.87 0.30 -11.48
C LEU A 106 -5.47 -1.10 -11.98
N GLY A 107 -6.17 -1.66 -12.97
CA GLY A 107 -5.83 -2.92 -13.63
C GLY A 107 -4.85 -2.79 -14.80
N HIS A 108 -4.52 -1.57 -15.24
CA HIS A 108 -3.57 -1.37 -16.33
C HIS A 108 -2.13 -1.66 -15.85
N ARG A 109 -1.35 -2.38 -16.65
CA ARG A 109 0.02 -2.79 -16.32
C ARG A 109 0.96 -2.39 -17.43
N LEU A 110 2.15 -1.94 -17.06
CA LEU A 110 3.21 -1.56 -17.99
C LEU A 110 3.76 -2.77 -18.72
N ARG A 111 3.70 -3.97 -18.10
CA ARG A 111 4.17 -5.25 -18.69
C ARG A 111 5.55 -5.07 -19.34
N PRO A 112 6.57 -4.66 -18.57
CA PRO A 112 7.91 -4.50 -19.11
C PRO A 112 8.35 -5.81 -19.77
N GLY A 113 9.00 -5.71 -20.94
CA GLY A 113 9.54 -6.88 -21.64
C GLY A 113 10.53 -7.66 -20.76
N PRO A 114 10.95 -8.88 -21.17
CA PRO A 114 11.81 -9.76 -20.38
C PRO A 114 13.25 -9.25 -20.18
N GLY A 115 13.54 -7.99 -20.52
CA GLY A 115 14.84 -7.38 -20.36
C GLY A 115 15.24 -7.19 -18.88
N THR A 116 16.55 -7.17 -18.67
CA THR A 116 17.19 -6.82 -17.38
C THR A 116 17.71 -5.39 -17.38
N ASP A 117 17.30 -4.56 -18.34
CA ASP A 117 17.69 -3.16 -18.37
C ASP A 117 16.99 -2.35 -17.28
N GLU A 118 17.55 -1.18 -16.98
CA GLU A 118 17.10 -0.28 -15.92
C GLU A 118 15.62 0.12 -16.12
N LEU A 119 15.19 0.19 -17.38
CA LEU A 119 13.81 0.52 -17.74
C LEU A 119 12.84 -0.64 -17.42
N ALA A 120 13.24 -1.88 -17.68
CA ALA A 120 12.44 -3.05 -17.31
C ALA A 120 12.36 -3.22 -15.78
N VAL A 121 13.44 -2.94 -15.05
CA VAL A 121 13.44 -2.91 -13.57
C VAL A 121 12.47 -1.84 -13.05
N LEU A 122 12.54 -0.63 -13.59
CA LEU A 122 11.62 0.46 -13.23
C LEU A 122 10.16 0.08 -13.51
N GLY A 123 9.87 -0.46 -14.69
CA GLY A 123 8.52 -0.91 -15.07
C GLY A 123 7.96 -1.96 -14.11
N ARG A 124 8.78 -2.94 -13.67
CA ARG A 124 8.35 -3.97 -12.72
C ARG A 124 8.06 -3.36 -11.34
N THR A 125 8.92 -2.45 -10.89
CA THR A 125 8.75 -1.76 -9.60
C THR A 125 7.45 -0.92 -9.59
N VAL A 126 7.14 -0.26 -10.71
CA VAL A 126 5.89 0.50 -10.85
C VAL A 126 4.67 -0.45 -10.91
N ASP A 127 4.76 -1.56 -11.64
CA ASP A 127 3.70 -2.59 -11.66
C ASP A 127 3.44 -3.15 -10.24
N GLU A 128 4.48 -3.47 -9.46
CA GLU A 128 4.36 -3.92 -8.05
C GLU A 128 3.72 -2.86 -7.15
N MET A 129 4.07 -1.58 -7.32
CA MET A 129 3.44 -0.49 -6.60
C MET A 129 1.94 -0.39 -6.95
N MET A 130 1.60 -0.48 -8.24
CA MET A 130 0.21 -0.47 -8.70
C MET A 130 -0.58 -1.67 -8.16
N ASP A 131 0.02 -2.86 -8.06
CA ASP A 131 -0.60 -4.02 -7.44
C ASP A 131 -0.94 -3.77 -5.97
N ARG A 132 -0.01 -3.20 -5.20
CA ARG A 132 -0.26 -2.85 -3.78
C ARG A 132 -1.39 -1.85 -3.63
N ILE A 133 -1.42 -0.81 -4.47
CA ILE A 133 -2.50 0.20 -4.46
C ILE A 133 -3.83 -0.43 -4.87
N ALA A 134 -3.85 -1.28 -5.91
CA ALA A 134 -5.06 -1.93 -6.38
C ALA A 134 -5.67 -2.85 -5.30
N VAL A 135 -4.84 -3.64 -4.62
CA VAL A 135 -5.28 -4.49 -3.50
C VAL A 135 -5.87 -3.64 -2.37
N GLY A 136 -5.19 -2.55 -1.98
CA GLY A 136 -5.67 -1.64 -0.94
C GLY A 136 -7.00 -0.96 -1.32
N TYR A 137 -7.12 -0.46 -2.55
CA TYR A 137 -8.34 0.20 -3.03
C TYR A 137 -9.52 -0.77 -3.11
N GLU A 138 -9.30 -1.99 -3.60
CA GLU A 138 -10.36 -3.01 -3.67
C GLU A 138 -10.81 -3.45 -2.27
N ALA A 139 -9.89 -3.52 -1.30
CA ALA A 139 -10.23 -3.77 0.10
C ALA A 139 -11.07 -2.62 0.69
N GLN A 140 -10.68 -1.37 0.44
CA GLN A 140 -11.44 -0.19 0.90
C GLN A 140 -12.84 -0.13 0.27
N ARG A 141 -12.96 -0.46 -1.03
CA ARG A 141 -14.24 -0.50 -1.73
C ARG A 141 -15.16 -1.58 -1.17
N ARG A 142 -14.65 -2.79 -0.94
CA ARG A 142 -15.39 -3.88 -0.30
C ARG A 142 -15.84 -3.49 1.10
N PHE A 143 -14.93 -2.94 1.90
CA PHE A 143 -15.25 -2.43 3.24
C PHE A 143 -16.39 -1.40 3.22
N ALA A 144 -16.34 -0.41 2.32
CA ALA A 144 -17.39 0.60 2.21
C ALA A 144 -18.75 0.00 1.79
N ALA A 145 -18.74 -0.98 0.87
CA ALA A 145 -19.94 -1.68 0.45
C ALA A 145 -20.54 -2.50 1.60
N ASP A 146 -19.72 -3.29 2.29
CA ASP A 146 -20.13 -4.13 3.42
C ASP A 146 -20.64 -3.28 4.58
N ALA A 147 -19.95 -2.19 4.94
CA ALA A 147 -20.41 -1.24 5.96
C ALA A 147 -21.77 -0.64 5.60
N SER A 148 -21.98 -0.26 4.34
CA SER A 148 -23.26 0.28 3.88
C SER A 148 -24.39 -0.75 4.00
N HIS A 149 -24.11 -2.02 3.70
CA HIS A 149 -25.08 -3.10 3.84
C HIS A 149 -25.42 -3.42 5.30
N GLU A 150 -24.40 -3.51 6.16
CA GLU A 150 -24.57 -3.78 7.58
C GLU A 150 -25.27 -2.64 8.34
N LEU A 151 -25.13 -1.38 7.89
CA LEU A 151 -25.88 -0.25 8.44
C LEU A 151 -27.32 -0.17 7.94
N ARG A 152 -27.58 -0.54 6.67
CA ARG A 152 -28.92 -0.44 6.07
C ARG A 152 -29.92 -1.40 6.70
N THR A 153 -29.49 -2.63 7.00
CA THR A 153 -30.35 -3.68 7.56
C THR A 153 -31.01 -3.29 8.89
N PRO A 154 -30.28 -2.89 9.93
CA PRO A 154 -30.88 -2.49 11.20
C PRO A 154 -31.71 -1.22 11.09
N LEU A 155 -31.38 -0.28 10.19
CA LEU A 155 -32.24 0.88 9.92
C LEU A 155 -33.59 0.48 9.31
N ALA A 156 -33.61 -0.51 8.41
CA ALA A 156 -34.85 -1.05 7.88
C ALA A 156 -35.69 -1.74 8.97
N VAL A 157 -35.04 -2.51 9.86
CA VAL A 157 -35.71 -3.14 11.01
C VAL A 157 -36.29 -2.08 11.95
N GLN A 158 -35.51 -1.08 12.35
CA GLN A 158 -35.99 0.03 13.19
C GLN A 158 -37.20 0.73 12.57
N ARG A 159 -37.13 1.01 11.27
CA ARG A 159 -38.26 1.61 10.54
C ARG A 159 -39.50 0.73 10.60
N THR A 160 -39.39 -0.58 10.35
CA THR A 160 -40.53 -1.50 10.45
C THR A 160 -41.10 -1.57 11.87
N LEU A 161 -40.27 -1.64 12.90
CA LEU A 161 -40.72 -1.66 14.29
C LEU A 161 -41.49 -0.37 14.65
N ILE A 162 -41.01 0.78 14.17
CA ILE A 162 -41.70 2.07 14.34
C ILE A 162 -43.02 2.09 13.56
N GLU A 163 -43.04 1.66 12.29
CA GLU A 163 -44.25 1.62 11.45
C GLU A 163 -45.34 0.72 12.06
N VAL A 164 -44.96 -0.45 12.62
CA VAL A 164 -45.87 -1.36 13.35
C VAL A 164 -46.42 -0.67 14.60
N SER A 165 -45.56 -0.01 15.38
CA SER A 165 -45.99 0.71 16.59
C SER A 165 -46.97 1.85 16.34
N MET A 166 -46.97 2.40 15.12
CA MET A 166 -47.87 3.48 14.70
C MET A 166 -49.18 3.00 14.07
N SER A 167 -49.23 1.77 13.55
CA SER A 167 -50.32 1.27 12.72
C SER A 167 -51.28 0.33 13.45
N ASP A 168 -50.81 -0.34 14.51
CA ASP A 168 -51.58 -1.35 15.25
C ASP A 168 -51.88 -0.90 16.69
N ASP A 169 -53.09 -1.24 17.18
CA ASP A 169 -53.42 -1.15 18.60
C ASP A 169 -52.72 -2.28 19.36
N LEU A 170 -51.50 -2.01 19.82
CA LEU A 170 -50.67 -2.97 20.56
C LEU A 170 -51.10 -3.09 22.02
N THR A 171 -51.02 -4.30 22.58
CA THR A 171 -51.10 -4.49 24.03
C THR A 171 -49.85 -3.93 24.72
N ALA A 172 -49.92 -3.68 26.03
CA ALA A 172 -48.76 -3.20 26.81
C ALA A 172 -47.55 -4.16 26.67
N ASP A 173 -47.78 -5.47 26.75
CA ASP A 173 -46.72 -6.48 26.61
C ASP A 173 -46.08 -6.47 25.21
N GLN A 174 -46.87 -6.26 24.15
CA GLN A 174 -46.37 -6.16 22.78
C GLN A 174 -45.57 -4.89 22.56
N LEU A 175 -46.01 -3.77 23.14
CA LEU A 175 -45.29 -2.52 23.11
C LEU A 175 -43.94 -2.64 23.83
N ASP A 176 -43.90 -3.25 25.02
CA ASP A 176 -42.66 -3.47 25.76
C ASP A 176 -41.67 -4.34 24.97
N LEU A 177 -42.15 -5.41 24.34
CA LEU A 177 -41.33 -6.28 23.47
C LEU A 177 -40.77 -5.50 22.26
N LEU A 178 -41.61 -4.72 21.58
CA LEU A 178 -41.22 -3.89 20.44
C LEU A 178 -40.16 -2.86 20.84
N THR A 179 -40.37 -2.19 21.97
CA THR A 179 -39.46 -1.14 22.46
C THR A 179 -38.11 -1.74 22.89
N ALA A 180 -38.13 -2.90 23.55
CA ALA A 180 -36.92 -3.65 23.87
C ALA A 180 -36.16 -4.09 22.61
N GLN A 181 -36.87 -4.55 21.57
CA GLN A 181 -36.27 -4.93 20.30
C GLN A 181 -35.69 -3.74 19.53
N LEU A 182 -36.35 -2.58 19.59
CA LEU A 182 -35.86 -1.33 19.02
C LEU A 182 -34.58 -0.87 19.72
N LEU A 183 -34.56 -0.87 21.06
CA LEU A 183 -33.39 -0.51 21.86
C LEU A 183 -32.21 -1.45 21.57
N ALA A 184 -32.44 -2.76 21.57
CA ALA A 184 -31.41 -3.74 21.25
C ALA A 184 -30.85 -3.56 19.82
N THR A 185 -31.69 -3.16 18.87
CA THR A 185 -31.26 -2.86 17.49
C THR A 185 -30.44 -1.58 17.45
N ASN A 186 -30.79 -0.56 18.23
CA ASN A 186 -30.04 0.69 18.31
C ASN A 186 -28.65 0.49 18.92
N GLU A 187 -28.55 -0.21 20.05
CA GLU A 187 -27.25 -0.52 20.66
C GLU A 187 -26.33 -1.32 19.74
N ARG A 188 -26.89 -2.20 18.88
CA ARG A 188 -26.12 -2.91 17.85
C ARG A 188 -25.57 -1.93 16.80
N ASN A 189 -26.38 -0.96 16.37
CA ASN A 189 -25.96 0.09 15.44
C ASN A 189 -24.85 0.96 16.03
N GLU A 190 -24.98 1.36 17.30
CA GLU A 190 -23.97 2.14 18.02
C GLU A 190 -22.63 1.38 18.07
N ARG A 191 -22.66 0.09 18.44
CA ARG A 191 -21.45 -0.76 18.46
C ARG A 191 -20.82 -0.92 17.08
N LEU A 192 -21.63 -1.01 16.02
CA LEU A 192 -21.15 -1.07 14.64
C LEU A 192 -20.44 0.24 14.25
N ILE A 193 -21.09 1.39 14.47
CA ILE A 193 -20.54 2.71 14.15
C ILE A 193 -19.24 2.96 14.92
N GLU A 194 -19.23 2.68 16.22
CA GLU A 194 -18.04 2.81 17.06
C GLU A 194 -16.90 1.92 16.56
N GLY A 195 -17.21 0.68 16.15
CA GLY A 195 -16.24 -0.21 15.53
C GLY A 195 -15.64 0.33 14.22
N LEU A 196 -16.46 0.96 13.37
CA LEU A 196 -16.00 1.59 12.13
C LEU A 196 -15.12 2.82 12.40
N LEU A 197 -15.46 3.62 13.41
CA LEU A 197 -14.66 4.78 13.82
C LEU A 197 -13.28 4.34 14.32
N VAL A 198 -13.22 3.32 15.18
CA VAL A 198 -11.96 2.78 15.70
C VAL A 198 -11.07 2.25 14.56
N LEU A 199 -11.63 1.55 13.57
CA LEU A 199 -10.88 1.11 12.39
C LEU A 199 -10.31 2.30 11.60
N SER A 200 -11.13 3.30 11.33
CA SER A 200 -10.74 4.51 10.59
C SER A 200 -9.65 5.31 11.32
N GLU A 201 -9.72 5.41 12.65
CA GLU A 201 -8.75 6.12 13.48
C GLU A 201 -7.44 5.34 13.60
N SER A 202 -7.51 4.02 13.81
CA SER A 202 -6.33 3.16 13.96
C SER A 202 -5.51 3.09 12.67
N ASP A 203 -6.15 3.13 11.50
CA ASP A 203 -5.45 3.19 10.20
C ASP A 203 -4.63 4.47 9.99
N ARG A 204 -4.91 5.54 10.75
CA ARG A 204 -4.11 6.79 10.73
C ARG A 204 -2.86 6.71 11.62
N GLY A 205 -2.72 5.65 12.42
CA GLY A 205 -1.69 5.52 13.45
C GLY A 205 -2.05 6.20 14.78
N LEU A 206 -1.17 6.07 15.76
CA LEU A 206 -1.39 6.60 17.12
C LEU A 206 -1.27 8.12 17.19
N MET A 207 -2.22 8.76 17.88
CA MET A 207 -2.18 10.20 18.13
C MET A 207 -1.21 10.56 19.26
N THR A 208 -1.03 9.65 20.23
CA THR A 208 -0.10 9.81 21.35
C THR A 208 0.49 8.46 21.74
N ARG A 209 1.79 8.44 22.07
CA ARG A 209 2.47 7.25 22.61
C ARG A 209 2.88 7.52 24.04
N ALA A 210 2.22 6.87 24.99
CA ALA A 210 2.58 6.91 26.41
C ALA A 210 3.04 5.52 26.87
N PRO A 211 3.99 5.43 27.82
CA PRO A 211 4.33 4.15 28.46
C PRO A 211 3.15 3.71 29.34
N LEU A 212 2.59 2.54 29.04
CA LEU A 212 1.39 2.01 29.69
C LEU A 212 1.62 0.57 30.16
N ARG A 213 1.09 0.23 31.35
CA ARG A 213 1.11 -1.12 31.92
C ARG A 213 0.02 -1.98 31.27
N LEU A 214 0.41 -2.88 30.38
CA LEU A 214 -0.51 -3.73 29.64
C LEU A 214 -1.25 -4.72 30.55
N ASP A 215 -0.59 -5.18 31.61
CA ASP A 215 -1.15 -6.06 32.62
C ASP A 215 -2.25 -5.39 33.44
N GLU A 216 -2.10 -4.11 33.79
CA GLU A 216 -3.13 -3.34 34.51
C GLU A 216 -4.38 -3.14 33.63
N ILE A 217 -4.19 -2.71 32.38
CA ILE A 217 -5.29 -2.56 31.42
C ILE A 217 -6.00 -3.91 31.21
N THR A 218 -5.22 -4.99 31.08
CA THR A 218 -5.79 -6.33 30.90
C THR A 218 -6.59 -6.76 32.13
N ALA A 219 -6.09 -6.51 33.35
CA ALA A 219 -6.80 -6.84 34.58
C ALA A 219 -8.16 -6.12 34.68
N ASP A 220 -8.21 -4.82 34.33
CA ASP A 220 -9.43 -4.02 34.33
C ASP A 220 -10.47 -4.58 33.35
N VAL A 221 -10.04 -4.88 32.11
CA VAL A 221 -10.93 -5.45 31.08
C VAL A 221 -11.46 -6.82 31.49
N LEU A 222 -10.60 -7.69 32.05
CA LEU A 222 -11.03 -9.01 32.52
C LEU A 222 -12.04 -8.89 33.66
N ALA A 223 -11.85 -7.95 34.59
CA ALA A 223 -12.78 -7.71 35.68
C ALA A 223 -14.16 -7.28 35.16
N ALA A 224 -14.20 -6.36 34.20
CA ALA A 224 -15.43 -5.88 33.57
C ALA A 224 -16.22 -7.00 32.84
N HIS A 225 -15.52 -8.02 32.33
CA HIS A 225 -16.13 -9.11 31.56
C HIS A 225 -16.46 -10.38 32.35
N ARG A 226 -16.17 -10.44 33.66
CA ARG A 226 -16.47 -11.62 34.48
C ARG A 226 -17.95 -12.00 34.51
N SER A 227 -18.85 -11.03 34.68
CA SER A 227 -20.30 -11.30 34.72
C SER A 227 -20.77 -11.93 33.42
N ARG A 228 -20.41 -11.32 32.29
CA ARG A 228 -20.77 -11.78 30.96
C ARG A 228 -20.20 -13.17 30.64
N ALA A 229 -19.01 -13.49 31.14
CA ALA A 229 -18.44 -14.83 31.00
C ALA A 229 -19.21 -15.87 31.83
N ALA A 230 -19.60 -15.52 33.05
CA ALA A 230 -20.43 -16.38 33.90
C ALA A 230 -21.82 -16.64 33.28
N ASP A 231 -22.45 -15.61 32.70
CA ASP A 231 -23.73 -15.74 31.99
C ASP A 231 -23.65 -16.68 30.77
N ALA A 232 -22.45 -16.79 30.17
CA ALA A 232 -22.17 -17.68 29.05
C ALA A 232 -21.65 -19.07 29.47
N ASP A 233 -21.58 -19.37 30.77
CA ASP A 233 -20.97 -20.58 31.34
C ASP A 233 -19.49 -20.76 30.92
N VAL A 234 -18.72 -19.67 30.93
CA VAL A 234 -17.31 -19.61 30.54
C VAL A 234 -16.44 -19.15 31.71
N LYS A 235 -15.39 -19.91 32.01
CA LYS A 235 -14.41 -19.56 33.05
C LYS A 235 -13.24 -18.78 32.47
N ILE A 236 -13.02 -17.57 32.99
CA ILE A 236 -11.82 -16.77 32.67
C ILE A 236 -10.67 -17.16 33.62
N THR A 237 -9.52 -17.52 33.04
CA THR A 237 -8.24 -17.64 33.74
C THR A 237 -7.25 -16.61 33.20
N SER A 238 -6.30 -16.19 34.03
CA SER A 238 -5.34 -15.17 33.62
C SER A 238 -3.98 -15.29 34.30
N SER A 239 -2.92 -15.04 33.55
CA SER A 239 -1.54 -14.94 34.03
C SER A 239 -0.94 -13.63 33.53
N LEU A 240 -0.91 -12.60 34.38
CA LEU A 240 -0.55 -11.24 33.98
C LEU A 240 0.82 -10.88 34.54
N GLN A 241 1.85 -10.83 33.70
CA GLN A 241 3.18 -10.34 34.08
C GLN A 241 3.30 -8.83 33.83
N PRO A 242 3.99 -8.06 34.69
CA PRO A 242 4.26 -6.65 34.46
C PRO A 242 4.88 -6.39 33.09
N ARG A 243 4.18 -5.66 32.21
CA ARG A 243 4.66 -5.37 30.86
C ARG A 243 4.32 -3.93 30.49
N VAL A 244 5.34 -3.16 30.10
CA VAL A 244 5.16 -1.77 29.64
C VAL A 244 5.27 -1.71 28.12
N VAL A 245 4.24 -1.15 27.48
CA VAL A 245 4.18 -0.91 26.03
C VAL A 245 3.99 0.58 25.75
N LEU A 246 4.47 1.07 24.62
CA LEU A 246 4.21 2.42 24.15
C LEU A 246 2.92 2.43 23.32
N GLY A 247 1.92 3.17 23.76
CA GLY A 247 0.64 3.16 23.08
C GLY A 247 -0.36 4.19 23.58
N GLU A 248 -1.59 4.00 23.15
CA GLU A 248 -2.74 4.79 23.57
C GLU A 248 -3.68 3.93 24.41
N LYS A 249 -3.97 4.36 25.64
CA LYS A 249 -4.72 3.55 26.62
C LYS A 249 -6.08 3.10 26.08
N VAL A 250 -6.80 4.00 25.42
CA VAL A 250 -8.14 3.74 24.87
C VAL A 250 -8.09 2.64 23.80
N LEU A 251 -7.10 2.68 22.91
CA LEU A 251 -6.94 1.68 21.86
C LEU A 251 -6.48 0.33 22.43
N LEU A 252 -5.54 0.30 23.39
CA LEU A 252 -5.11 -0.94 24.03
C LEU A 252 -6.25 -1.62 24.81
N ASP A 253 -7.05 -0.84 25.55
CA ASP A 253 -8.27 -1.33 26.21
C ASP A 253 -9.23 -1.95 25.19
N ARG A 254 -9.46 -1.26 24.06
CA ARG A 254 -10.32 -1.73 22.99
C ARG A 254 -9.81 -3.00 22.32
N LEU A 255 -8.49 -3.13 22.13
CA LEU A 255 -7.84 -4.34 21.61
C LEU A 255 -8.16 -5.54 22.52
N ILE A 256 -7.87 -5.42 23.82
CA ILE A 256 -8.08 -6.50 24.78
C ILE A 256 -9.56 -6.84 24.89
N THR A 257 -10.42 -5.82 24.96
CA THR A 257 -11.88 -5.96 25.00
C THR A 257 -12.39 -6.77 23.79
N ASN A 258 -11.94 -6.45 22.58
CA ASN A 258 -12.34 -7.19 21.38
C ASN A 258 -11.90 -8.66 21.42
N LEU A 259 -10.67 -8.93 21.86
CA LEU A 259 -10.15 -10.29 21.95
C LEU A 259 -10.91 -11.12 23.01
N VAL A 260 -11.12 -10.56 24.20
CA VAL A 260 -11.85 -11.22 25.30
C VAL A 260 -13.31 -11.44 24.93
N GLN A 261 -13.98 -10.45 24.34
CA GLN A 261 -15.38 -10.59 23.92
C GLN A 261 -15.54 -11.66 22.84
N ASN A 262 -14.62 -11.75 21.88
CA ASN A 262 -14.61 -12.82 20.88
C ASN A 262 -14.36 -14.18 21.54
N ALA A 263 -13.37 -14.27 22.43
CA ALA A 263 -13.03 -15.49 23.15
C ALA A 263 -14.20 -16.05 23.97
N ILE A 264 -15.01 -15.18 24.59
CA ILE A 264 -16.23 -15.57 25.31
C ILE A 264 -17.34 -15.97 24.32
N LYS A 265 -17.59 -15.14 23.31
CA LYS A 265 -18.71 -15.31 22.38
C LYS A 265 -18.61 -16.60 21.56
N TYR A 266 -17.41 -16.94 21.11
CA TYR A 266 -17.16 -18.13 20.29
C TYR A 266 -16.69 -19.32 21.13
N ASN A 267 -16.93 -19.30 22.45
CA ASN A 267 -16.64 -20.44 23.33
C ASN A 267 -17.81 -21.42 23.38
N ARG A 268 -17.55 -22.58 23.98
CA ARG A 268 -18.57 -23.56 24.37
C ARG A 268 -18.98 -23.37 25.84
N PRO A 269 -20.22 -23.71 26.22
CA PRO A 269 -20.60 -23.82 27.64
C PRO A 269 -19.67 -24.78 28.39
N GLY A 270 -19.30 -24.44 29.63
CA GLY A 270 -18.28 -25.11 30.43
C GLY A 270 -16.84 -24.86 29.95
N GLY A 271 -16.65 -23.99 28.95
CA GLY A 271 -15.37 -23.67 28.36
C GLY A 271 -14.50 -22.73 29.21
N THR A 272 -13.28 -22.50 28.73
CA THR A 272 -12.32 -21.60 29.37
C THR A 272 -11.81 -20.54 28.40
N VAL A 273 -11.53 -19.34 28.93
CA VAL A 273 -10.78 -18.28 28.26
C VAL A 273 -9.53 -18.02 29.09
N ASP A 274 -8.36 -18.29 28.53
CA ASP A 274 -7.08 -18.05 29.20
C ASP A 274 -6.38 -16.82 28.60
N VAL A 275 -6.07 -15.85 29.46
CA VAL A 275 -5.45 -14.58 29.04
C VAL A 275 -4.09 -14.40 29.70
N ARG A 276 -3.04 -14.26 28.89
CA ARG A 276 -1.66 -14.11 29.38
C ARG A 276 -1.05 -12.83 28.88
N VAL A 277 -0.37 -12.10 29.77
CA VAL A 277 0.49 -10.97 29.43
C VAL A 277 1.91 -11.36 29.76
N GLY A 278 2.82 -11.17 28.81
CA GLY A 278 4.22 -11.59 28.89
C GLY A 278 5.15 -10.73 28.03
N ASP A 279 6.37 -11.24 27.79
CA ASP A 279 7.39 -10.50 27.04
C ASP A 279 7.29 -10.70 25.52
N ASP A 280 7.12 -11.94 25.08
CA ASP A 280 6.97 -12.29 23.66
C ASP A 280 6.18 -13.62 23.55
N PRO A 281 4.93 -13.60 23.03
CA PRO A 281 4.13 -12.43 22.66
C PRO A 281 3.69 -11.58 23.88
N ALA A 282 3.36 -10.32 23.65
CA ALA A 282 2.96 -9.37 24.69
C ALA A 282 1.59 -9.70 25.32
N LEU A 283 0.66 -10.24 24.53
CA LEU A 283 -0.66 -10.68 24.97
C LEU A 283 -1.07 -11.96 24.23
N VAL A 284 -1.59 -12.95 24.96
CA VAL A 284 -2.15 -14.19 24.41
C VAL A 284 -3.56 -14.35 24.94
N VAL A 285 -4.51 -14.64 24.06
CA VAL A 285 -5.89 -14.97 24.41
C VAL A 285 -6.24 -16.32 23.78
N VAL A 286 -6.60 -17.30 24.61
CA VAL A 286 -6.97 -18.65 24.19
C VAL A 286 -8.41 -18.93 24.60
N ASN A 287 -9.24 -19.47 23.70
CA ASN A 287 -10.56 -19.99 24.05
C ASN A 287 -10.74 -21.44 23.62
N THR A 288 -11.53 -22.21 24.36
CA THR A 288 -11.82 -23.63 24.08
C THR A 288 -13.07 -23.85 23.21
N GLY A 289 -13.27 -22.97 22.23
CA GLY A 289 -14.45 -22.94 21.38
C GLY A 289 -14.47 -23.98 20.26
N GLU A 290 -15.30 -23.74 19.25
CA GLU A 290 -15.26 -24.53 18.01
C GLU A 290 -13.92 -24.36 17.29
N ASP A 291 -13.44 -25.44 16.71
CA ASP A 291 -12.21 -25.42 15.94
C ASP A 291 -12.36 -24.58 14.66
N VAL A 292 -11.30 -23.84 14.34
CA VAL A 292 -11.22 -23.00 13.14
C VAL A 292 -10.23 -23.67 12.17
N PRO A 293 -10.69 -24.07 10.97
CA PRO A 293 -9.82 -24.63 9.96
C PRO A 293 -8.64 -23.68 9.67
N PRO A 294 -7.39 -24.18 9.60
CA PRO A 294 -6.20 -23.35 9.40
C PRO A 294 -6.31 -22.39 8.20
N GLU A 295 -6.98 -22.82 7.13
CA GLU A 295 -7.25 -22.02 5.93
C GLU A 295 -8.16 -20.81 6.17
N GLU A 296 -9.03 -20.85 7.17
CA GLU A 296 -9.97 -19.76 7.50
C GLU A 296 -9.37 -18.76 8.50
N VAL A 297 -8.34 -19.15 9.26
CA VAL A 297 -7.80 -18.34 10.38
C VAL A 297 -7.33 -16.95 9.92
N THR A 298 -6.63 -16.87 8.79
CA THR A 298 -6.17 -15.58 8.25
C THR A 298 -7.33 -14.68 7.84
N ALA A 299 -8.43 -15.27 7.33
CA ALA A 299 -9.60 -14.53 6.88
C ALA A 299 -10.43 -13.97 8.04
N LEU A 300 -10.27 -14.50 9.27
CA LEU A 300 -10.97 -13.97 10.46
C LEU A 300 -10.62 -12.51 10.78
N PHE A 301 -9.47 -12.03 10.31
CA PHE A 301 -9.05 -10.64 10.48
C PHE A 301 -9.57 -9.69 9.40
N GLU A 302 -10.26 -10.18 8.38
CA GLU A 302 -10.92 -9.32 7.39
C GLU A 302 -12.21 -8.72 8.00
N PRO A 303 -12.47 -7.41 7.81
CA PRO A 303 -13.71 -6.79 8.28
C PRO A 303 -14.97 -7.52 7.77
N PHE A 304 -16.00 -7.57 8.60
CA PHE A 304 -17.30 -8.18 8.30
C PHE A 304 -17.28 -9.68 8.02
N ARG A 305 -16.14 -10.36 8.18
CA ARG A 305 -16.09 -11.81 8.04
C ARG A 305 -16.72 -12.50 9.23
N ARG A 306 -17.65 -13.41 8.91
CA ARG A 306 -18.26 -14.37 9.83
C ARG A 306 -18.21 -15.75 9.18
N ARG A 307 -17.97 -16.79 9.96
CA ARG A 307 -18.06 -18.18 9.50
C ARG A 307 -19.49 -18.47 9.04
N ALA A 308 -19.63 -19.26 7.98
CA ALA A 308 -20.94 -19.56 7.38
C ALA A 308 -21.92 -20.21 8.37
N ALA A 309 -21.42 -21.02 9.30
CA ALA A 309 -22.20 -21.68 10.35
C ALA A 309 -22.84 -20.68 11.35
N THR A 310 -22.24 -19.53 11.59
CA THR A 310 -22.72 -18.52 12.56
C THR A 310 -23.55 -17.40 11.91
N ARG A 311 -23.91 -17.53 10.62
CA ARG A 311 -24.69 -16.52 9.89
C ARG A 311 -26.19 -16.56 10.22
N ILE A 312 -26.67 -17.69 10.73
CA ILE A 312 -28.08 -17.94 11.10
C ILE A 312 -28.44 -17.25 12.43
N ASP A 313 -27.43 -16.96 13.27
CA ASP A 313 -27.63 -16.22 14.51
C ASP A 313 -27.56 -14.70 14.27
N HIS A 314 -28.74 -14.10 14.11
CA HIS A 314 -28.95 -12.66 13.98
C HIS A 314 -28.63 -11.86 15.27
N SER A 315 -28.30 -12.52 16.38
CA SER A 315 -27.83 -11.85 17.61
C SER A 315 -26.33 -11.51 17.59
N GLY A 316 -25.56 -12.11 16.67
CA GLY A 316 -24.11 -11.95 16.61
C GLY A 316 -23.66 -10.61 16.02
N GLY A 317 -22.66 -9.98 16.66
CA GLY A 317 -22.05 -8.71 16.21
C GLY A 317 -21.46 -8.72 14.79
N ALA A 318 -21.16 -7.52 14.27
CA ALA A 318 -20.88 -7.22 12.87
C ALA A 318 -19.58 -7.82 12.26
N GLY A 319 -18.88 -8.71 12.95
CA GLY A 319 -17.63 -9.29 12.43
C GLY A 319 -16.45 -8.32 12.36
N LEU A 320 -16.48 -7.23 13.14
CA LEU A 320 -15.40 -6.24 13.18
C LEU A 320 -14.35 -6.47 14.28
N GLY A 321 -14.62 -7.36 15.25
CA GLY A 321 -13.79 -7.42 16.45
C GLY A 321 -12.32 -7.77 16.19
N LEU A 322 -12.05 -8.81 15.39
CA LEU A 322 -10.68 -9.20 15.05
C LEU A 322 -10.02 -8.23 14.06
N SER A 323 -10.77 -7.62 13.14
CA SER A 323 -10.21 -6.59 12.26
C SER A 323 -9.82 -5.33 13.03
N ILE A 324 -10.62 -4.93 14.04
CA ILE A 324 -10.27 -3.85 14.98
C ILE A 324 -9.01 -4.21 15.75
N ALA A 325 -8.93 -5.42 16.32
CA ALA A 325 -7.75 -5.88 17.03
C ALA A 325 -6.49 -5.82 16.16
N ARG A 326 -6.59 -6.21 14.87
CA ARG A 326 -5.49 -6.11 13.91
C ARG A 326 -5.08 -4.69 13.60
N SER A 327 -6.04 -3.81 13.30
CA SER A 327 -5.74 -2.40 12.98
C SER A 327 -5.09 -1.69 14.18
N ILE A 328 -5.61 -1.91 15.40
CA ILE A 328 -5.00 -1.38 16.63
C ILE A 328 -3.58 -1.92 16.83
N THR A 329 -3.38 -3.23 16.67
CA THR A 329 -2.05 -3.84 16.82
C THR A 329 -1.06 -3.25 15.82
N GLN A 330 -1.48 -3.08 14.56
CA GLN A 330 -0.67 -2.46 13.51
C GLN A 330 -0.36 -0.99 13.80
N ALA A 331 -1.33 -0.22 14.33
CA ALA A 331 -1.09 1.16 14.76
C ALA A 331 -0.01 1.27 15.84
N HIS A 332 0.14 0.24 16.68
CA HIS A 332 1.18 0.11 17.69
C HIS A 332 2.48 -0.53 17.18
N ASP A 333 2.69 -0.62 15.87
CA ASP A 333 3.84 -1.27 15.24
C ASP A 333 4.02 -2.74 15.65
N GLY A 334 2.90 -3.39 16.00
CA GLY A 334 2.86 -4.78 16.45
C GLY A 334 2.47 -5.79 15.38
N LEU A 335 2.45 -7.05 15.77
CA LEU A 335 1.97 -8.16 14.95
C LEU A 335 0.89 -8.94 15.71
N ILE A 336 -0.21 -9.26 15.04
CA ILE A 336 -1.24 -10.16 15.55
C ILE A 336 -1.28 -11.43 14.70
N THR A 337 -1.31 -12.58 15.35
CA THR A 337 -1.44 -13.89 14.73
C THR A 337 -2.56 -14.67 15.41
N ALA A 338 -3.16 -15.59 14.68
CA ALA A 338 -4.09 -16.55 15.25
C ALA A 338 -3.73 -17.95 14.76
N SER A 339 -3.99 -18.94 15.60
CA SER A 339 -3.77 -20.35 15.30
C SER A 339 -4.82 -21.21 16.00
N SER A 340 -5.30 -22.25 15.33
CA SER A 340 -6.04 -23.32 16.00
C SER A 340 -5.09 -24.15 16.85
N THR A 341 -5.54 -24.52 18.05
CA THR A 341 -4.76 -25.32 19.01
C THR A 341 -4.77 -26.83 18.73
N GLY A 342 -5.39 -27.29 17.63
CA GLY A 342 -5.57 -28.72 17.35
C GLY A 342 -6.39 -29.47 18.41
N HIS A 343 -6.91 -28.75 19.41
CA HIS A 343 -7.76 -29.15 20.51
C HIS A 343 -8.78 -28.01 20.66
N ASP A 344 -9.93 -28.15 20.00
CA ASP A 344 -11.15 -27.32 20.14
C ASP A 344 -10.90 -25.87 20.61
N GLY A 345 -10.48 -24.96 19.73
CA GLY A 345 -10.26 -23.58 20.14
C GLY A 345 -9.48 -22.68 19.19
N LEU A 346 -9.37 -21.41 19.56
CA LEU A 346 -8.57 -20.40 18.86
C LEU A 346 -7.60 -19.76 19.85
N THR A 347 -6.33 -19.68 19.46
CA THR A 347 -5.30 -18.88 20.14
C THR A 347 -5.02 -17.65 19.31
N VAL A 348 -5.09 -16.47 19.94
CA VAL A 348 -4.72 -15.19 19.34
C VAL A 348 -3.53 -14.63 20.12
N GLU A 349 -2.45 -14.33 19.40
CA GLU A 349 -1.21 -13.81 19.95
C GLU A 349 -0.96 -12.40 19.41
N VAL A 350 -0.62 -11.48 20.30
CA VAL A 350 -0.31 -10.08 19.97
C VAL A 350 1.10 -9.77 20.45
N SER A 351 1.96 -9.42 19.51
CA SER A 351 3.30 -8.90 19.74
C SER A 351 3.25 -7.38 19.68
N LEU A 352 3.74 -6.71 20.72
CA LEU A 352 3.85 -5.24 20.78
C LEU A 352 5.30 -4.86 21.11
N PRO A 353 5.86 -3.81 20.48
CA PRO A 353 7.17 -3.30 20.84
C PRO A 353 7.20 -2.96 22.33
N ALA A 354 8.22 -3.44 23.04
CA ALA A 354 8.47 -2.98 24.39
C ALA A 354 8.73 -1.47 24.36
N ALA A 355 8.26 -0.76 25.40
CA ALA A 355 8.79 0.57 25.64
C ALA A 355 10.31 0.40 25.83
N ALA A 356 11.10 0.88 24.87
CA ALA A 356 12.55 0.87 25.02
C ALA A 356 12.83 1.52 26.36
N GLN A 357 13.43 0.77 27.29
CA GLN A 357 13.97 1.34 28.52
C GLN A 357 14.99 2.37 28.04
N GLY A 358 14.59 3.64 28.07
CA GLY A 358 15.49 4.72 27.70
C GLY A 358 16.77 4.53 28.48
N LEU A 359 17.89 4.47 27.76
CA LEU A 359 19.22 4.65 28.33
C LEU A 359 19.14 5.85 29.28
N GLY A 360 19.44 5.58 30.55
CA GLY A 360 19.61 6.61 31.57
C GLY A 360 20.80 7.53 31.28
#